data_AF-A0A929HRZ9-F1
#
_entry.id   AF-A0A929HRZ9-F1
#
_cell.length_a   1.000
_cell.length_b   1.000
_cell.length_c   1.000
_cell.angle_alpha   90.00
_cell.angle_beta   90.00
_cell.angle_gamma   90.00
#
_symmetry.space_group_name_H-M   'P 1'
#
loop_
_entity.id
_entity.type
_entity.pdbx_description
1 polymer ?
#
loop_
_entity_poly.entity_id
_entity_poly.type
_entity_poly.pdbx_seq_one_letter_code
_entity_poly.pdbx_strand_id
1 'polypeptide(L)' 'HYYDDSPLLIVNAEQIDLVNNEADYQNLLEQIATAQSGRQYYNPLPVEGKK' A
#
# COMPACT_ATOMS: atom_id res chain seq x y z
N HIS A 1 19.07 16.65 7.98
CA HIS A 1 19.31 15.20 7.80
C HIS A 1 18.28 14.39 8.59
N TYR A 2 16.97 14.63 8.39
CA TYR A 2 15.90 14.07 9.24
C TYR A 2 14.93 13.13 8.50
N TYR A 3 15.19 12.84 7.23
CA TYR A 3 14.28 12.05 6.38
C TYR A 3 14.89 10.73 5.89
N ASP A 4 16.13 10.40 6.27
CA ASP A 4 16.73 9.10 5.92
C ASP A 4 16.32 7.97 6.88
N ASP A 5 15.72 8.27 8.03
CA ASP A 5 15.38 7.30 9.08
C ASP A 5 13.88 6.92 9.15
N SER A 6 13.02 7.57 8.36
CA SER A 6 11.58 7.28 8.36
C SER A 6 11.22 6.25 7.28
N PRO A 7 10.30 5.31 7.57
CA PRO A 7 9.74 4.41 6.55
C PRO A 7 9.20 5.18 5.35
N LEU A 8 9.60 4.77 4.13
CA LEU A 8 9.06 5.28 2.88
C LEU A 8 8.36 4.13 2.13
N LEU A 9 7.03 4.21 2.05
CA LEU A 9 6.22 3.29 1.25
C LEU A 9 5.90 3.93 -0.10
N ILE A 10 6.32 3.29 -1.19
CA ILE A 10 6.00 3.68 -2.58
C ILE A 10 4.94 2.71 -3.08
N VAL A 11 3.77 3.25 -3.46
CA VAL A 11 2.61 2.45 -3.88
C VAL A 11 2.34 2.67 -5.36
N ASN A 12 2.20 1.58 -6.13
CA ASN A 12 1.59 1.68 -7.45
C ASN A 12 0.07 1.85 -7.30
N ALA A 13 -0.47 2.99 -7.67
CA ALA A 13 -1.89 3.30 -7.52
C ALA A 13 -2.73 3.07 -8.80
N GLU A 14 -2.15 2.50 -9.86
CA GLU A 14 -2.82 2.32 -11.15
C GLU A 14 -4.12 1.49 -11.05
N GLN A 15 -4.17 0.53 -10.13
CA GLN A 15 -5.26 -0.45 -10.00
C GLN A 15 -5.97 -0.42 -8.64
N ILE A 16 -5.70 0.58 -7.79
CA ILE A 16 -6.34 0.70 -6.48
C ILE A 16 -7.70 1.39 -6.61
N ASP A 17 -8.75 0.80 -6.02
CA ASP A 17 -10.05 1.45 -5.85
C ASP A 17 -10.42 1.64 -4.37
N LEU A 18 -9.95 2.73 -3.77
CA LEU A 18 -10.24 3.05 -2.36
C LEU A 18 -11.70 3.43 -2.10
N VAL A 19 -12.50 3.69 -3.13
CA VAL A 19 -13.88 4.19 -3.01
C VAL A 19 -14.88 3.04 -3.07
N ASN A 20 -14.70 2.12 -4.01
CA ASN A 20 -15.65 1.03 -4.26
C ASN A 20 -15.14 -0.34 -3.78
N ASN A 21 -13.87 -0.45 -3.38
CA ASN A 21 -13.29 -1.71 -2.92
C ASN A 21 -12.68 -1.58 -1.51
N GLU A 22 -13.46 -1.98 -0.50
CA GLU A 22 -13.00 -1.96 0.90
C GLU A 22 -11.75 -2.83 1.12
N ALA A 23 -11.56 -3.91 0.35
CA ALA A 23 -10.36 -4.73 0.47
C ALA A 23 -9.10 -3.97 0.05
N ASP A 24 -9.18 -3.13 -0.99
CA ASP A 24 -8.04 -2.29 -1.41
C ASP A 24 -7.67 -1.28 -0.33
N TYR A 25 -8.69 -0.68 0.30
CA TYR A 25 -8.47 0.22 1.44
C TYR A 25 -7.80 -0.51 2.61
N GLN A 26 -8.32 -1.67 3.03
CA GLN A 26 -7.78 -2.41 4.16
C GLN A 26 -6.36 -2.90 3.89
N ASN A 27 -6.08 -3.39 2.69
CA ASN A 27 -4.74 -3.80 2.28
C ASN A 27 -3.76 -2.63 2.35
N LEU A 28 -4.12 -1.47 1.80
CA LEU A 28 -3.26 -0.28 1.86
C LEU A 28 -3.03 0.18 3.31
N LEU A 29 -4.08 0.17 4.13
CA LEU A 29 -3.98 0.54 5.55
C LEU A 29 -3.02 -0.39 6.31
N GLU A 30 -3.10 -1.70 6.06
CA GLU A 30 -2.18 -2.67 6.66
C GLU A 30 -0.73 -2.43 6.21
N GLN A 31 -0.49 -2.14 4.93
CA GLN A 31 0.85 -1.83 4.44
C GLN A 31 1.42 -0.56 5.07
N ILE A 32 0.59 0.48 5.25
CA ILE A 32 1.00 1.72 5.94
C ILE A 32 1.33 1.42 7.41
N ALA A 33 0.50 0.65 8.10
CA ALA A 33 0.67 0.32 9.51
C ALA A 33 1.90 -0.59 9.79
N THR A 34 2.29 -1.39 8.79
CA THR A 34 3.40 -2.35 8.90
C THR A 34 4.68 -1.87 8.21
N ALA A 35 4.69 -0.64 7.68
CA ALA A 35 5.85 -0.08 7.00
C ALA A 35 7.06 -0.01 7.93
N GLN A 36 8.18 -0.58 7.47
CA GLN A 36 9.45 -0.66 8.19
C GLN A 36 10.43 0.38 7.65
N SER A 37 11.49 0.62 8.41
CA SER A 37 12.55 1.57 8.05
C SER A 37 13.10 1.31 6.64
N GLY A 38 13.45 2.38 5.94
CA GLY A 38 13.95 2.33 4.57
C GLY A 38 12.83 2.44 3.53
N ARG A 39 13.12 1.99 2.30
CA ARG A 39 12.21 2.14 1.15
C ARG A 39 11.54 0.80 0.83
N GLN A 40 10.23 0.80 0.80
CA GLN A 40 9.40 -0.35 0.43
C GLN A 40 8.55 -0.02 -0.78
N TYR A 41 8.39 -1.02 -1.66
CA TYR A 41 7.54 -0.92 -2.84
C TYR A 41 6.36 -1.85 -2.65
N TYR A 42 5.15 -1.31 -2.74
CA TYR A 42 3.92 -2.05 -2.69
C TYR A 42 3.22 -1.95 -4.06
N ASN A 43 3.06 -3.11 -4.71
CA ASN A 43 2.31 -3.23 -5.94
C ASN A 43 1.02 -4.00 -5.63
N PRO A 44 -0.11 -3.31 -5.45
CA PRO A 44 -1.40 -3.95 -5.20
C PRO A 44 -1.73 -4.83 -6.39
N LEU A 45 -1.85 -6.13 -6.14
CA LEU A 45 -2.40 -7.05 -7.12
C LEU A 45 -3.91 -6.79 -7.18
N PRO A 46 -4.55 -6.86 -8.37
CA PRO A 46 -5.98 -6.89 -8.44
C PRO A 46 -6.45 -8.01 -7.52
N VAL A 47 -7.29 -7.67 -6.54
CA VAL A 47 -7.98 -8.70 -5.76
C VAL A 47 -8.84 -9.42 -6.79
N GLU A 48 -8.39 -10.59 -7.28
CA GLU A 48 -9.19 -11.38 -8.21
C GLU A 48 -10.54 -11.59 -7.55
N GLY A 49 -11.55 -10.87 -8.05
CA GLY A 49 -12.92 -11.05 -7.64
C GLY A 49 -13.20 -12.52 -7.80
N LYS A 50 -13.42 -13.20 -6.67
CA LYS A 50 -13.97 -14.55 -6.72
C LYS A 50 -15.24 -14.46 -7.55
N LYS A 51 -15.22 -15.12 -8.71
CA LYS A 51 -16.41 -15.31 -9.54
C LYS A 51 -17.48 -16.06 -8.77
#